data_AF-A0A3Q8T8G6-F1
#
_entry.id   AF-A0A3Q8T8G6-F1
#
_cell.length_a   1.000
_cell.length_b   1.000
_cell.length_c   1.000
_cell.angle_alpha   90.00
_cell.angle_beta   90.00
_cell.angle_gamma   90.00
#
_symmetry.space_group_name_H-M   'P 1'
#
loop_
_entity.id
_entity.type
_entity.pdbx_description
1 polymer ?
#
loop_
_entity_poly.entity_id
_entity_poly.type
_entity_poly.pdbx_seq_one_letter_code
_entity_poly.pdbx_strand_id
1 'polypeptide(L)'
;MNYSSERIIKNKVRLLNLAEELGNISKACKVTGFSRETFYRYHRAVNEGGIEALLDTNRRKPNLSKVVIATFIQPIEEIIINAEVKQTA
;
A
#
# COMPACT_ATOMS: atom_id res chain seq x y z
N MET A 1 -10.18 1.21 -19.02
CA MET A 1 -10.42 1.80 -17.68
C MET A 1 -10.60 0.68 -16.66
N ASN A 2 -9.89 0.72 -15.54
CA ASN A 2 -9.86 -0.37 -14.56
C ASN A 2 -10.95 -0.13 -13.49
N TYR A 3 -12.16 -0.67 -13.69
CA TYR A 3 -13.35 -0.44 -12.84
C TYR A 3 -13.12 -0.71 -11.33
N SER A 4 -12.17 -1.58 -11.00
CA SER A 4 -11.82 -1.91 -9.61
C SER A 4 -11.18 -0.72 -8.87
N SER A 5 -10.27 0.01 -9.53
CA SER A 5 -9.58 1.15 -8.94
C SER A 5 -10.55 2.28 -8.57
N GLU A 6 -11.54 2.52 -9.41
CA GLU A 6 -12.52 3.59 -9.23
C GLU A 6 -13.43 3.34 -8.02
N ARG A 7 -13.87 2.10 -7.81
CA ARG A 7 -14.61 1.69 -6.60
C ARG A 7 -13.75 1.83 -5.35
N ILE A 8 -12.47 1.49 -5.44
CA ILE A 8 -11.54 1.61 -4.31
C ILE A 8 -11.35 3.07 -3.93
N ILE A 9 -11.13 3.97 -4.91
CA ILE A 9 -10.99 5.41 -4.67
C ILE A 9 -12.23 5.97 -4.00
N LYS A 10 -13.43 5.65 -4.51
CA LYS A 10 -14.70 6.10 -3.90
C LYS A 10 -14.79 5.72 -2.42
N ASN A 11 -14.38 4.51 -2.05
CA ASN A 11 -14.43 4.06 -0.66
C ASN A 11 -13.41 4.80 0.24
N LYS A 12 -12.23 5.17 -0.29
CA LYS A 12 -11.23 5.98 0.42
C LYS A 12 -11.69 7.42 0.62
N VAL A 13 -12.24 8.04 -0.43
CA VAL A 13 -12.79 9.40 -0.37
C VAL A 13 -13.97 9.45 0.61
N ARG A 14 -14.83 8.42 0.62
CA ARG A 14 -15.93 8.33 1.59
C ARG A 14 -15.46 8.36 3.04
N LEU A 15 -14.33 7.73 3.37
CA LEU A 15 -13.75 7.79 4.72
C LEU A 15 -13.35 9.22 5.11
N LEU A 16 -12.70 9.95 4.21
CA LEU A 16 -12.24 11.31 4.46
C LEU A 16 -13.42 12.25 4.66
N ASN A 17 -14.40 12.21 3.76
CA ASN A 17 -15.60 13.04 3.85
C ASN A 17 -16.42 12.74 5.12
N LEU A 18 -16.55 11.46 5.48
CA LEU A 18 -17.28 11.09 6.70
C LEU A 18 -16.58 11.59 7.97
N ALA A 19 -15.24 11.61 7.98
CA ALA A 19 -14.50 12.14 9.11
C ALA A 19 -14.68 13.66 9.27
N GLU A 20 -14.75 14.40 8.15
CA GLU A 20 -15.05 15.83 8.15
C GLU A 20 -16.49 16.11 8.60
N GLU A 21 -17.47 15.38 8.05
CA GLU A 21 -18.89 15.54 8.41
C GLU A 21 -19.15 15.27 9.90
N LEU A 22 -18.50 14.23 10.45
CA LEU A 22 -18.65 13.89 11.87
C LEU A 22 -17.77 14.72 12.80
N GLY A 23 -16.77 15.45 12.27
CA GLY A 23 -15.71 16.07 13.06
C GLY A 23 -14.95 15.08 13.97
N ASN A 24 -15.04 13.77 13.70
CA ASN A 24 -14.51 12.72 14.57
C ASN A 24 -13.97 11.52 13.77
N ILE A 25 -12.65 11.44 13.70
CA ILE A 25 -11.91 10.41 12.96
C ILE A 25 -12.22 9.01 13.52
N SER A 26 -12.25 8.85 14.85
CA SER A 26 -12.48 7.54 15.48
C SER A 26 -13.86 6.97 15.18
N LYS A 27 -14.90 7.82 15.13
CA LYS A 27 -16.25 7.38 14.76
C LYS A 27 -16.33 7.03 13.26
N ALA A 28 -15.77 7.87 12.39
CA ALA A 28 -15.74 7.60 10.95
C ALA A 28 -15.01 6.28 10.62
N CYS A 29 -13.86 6.03 11.25
CA CYS A 29 -13.10 4.78 11.13
C CYS A 29 -13.91 3.55 11.57
N LYS A 30 -14.66 3.64 12.69
CA LYS A 30 -15.54 2.56 13.15
C LYS A 30 -16.66 2.24 12.14
N VAL A 31 -17.30 3.26 11.58
CA VAL A 31 -18.41 3.09 10.61
C VAL A 31 -17.93 2.51 9.28
N THR A 32 -16.77 2.96 8.81
CA THR A 32 -16.23 2.56 7.49
C THR A 32 -15.38 1.30 7.53
N GLY A 33 -15.00 0.82 8.71
CA GLY A 33 -14.17 -0.38 8.89
C GLY A 33 -12.68 -0.16 8.63
N PHE A 34 -12.20 1.08 8.61
CA PHE A 34 -10.79 1.40 8.45
C PHE A 34 -10.09 1.67 9.79
N SER A 35 -8.78 1.43 9.85
CA SER A 35 -7.98 1.83 11.00
C SER A 35 -7.70 3.34 10.98
N ARG A 36 -7.44 3.92 12.16
CA ARG A 36 -6.98 5.32 12.28
C ARG A 36 -5.68 5.57 11.51
N GLU A 37 -4.78 4.59 11.46
CA GLU A 37 -3.55 4.68 10.67
C GLU A 37 -3.84 4.84 9.17
N THR A 38 -4.84 4.11 8.66
CA THR A 38 -5.25 4.20 7.25
C THR A 38 -5.79 5.58 6.93
N PHE A 39 -6.58 6.17 7.84
CA PHE A 39 -7.05 7.54 7.69
C PHE A 39 -5.90 8.53 7.53
N TYR A 40 -4.91 8.51 8.44
CA TYR A 40 -3.78 9.44 8.37
C TYR A 40 -2.94 9.26 7.10
N ARG A 41 -2.77 8.03 6.61
CA ARG A 41 -2.12 7.78 5.31
C ARG A 41 -2.85 8.44 4.16
N TYR A 42 -4.18 8.31 4.10
CA TYR A 42 -4.98 8.91 3.03
C TYR A 42 -5.05 10.42 3.14
N HIS A 43 -5.21 10.94 4.35
CA HIS A 43 -5.20 12.38 4.61
C HIS A 43 -3.88 13.01 4.16
N ARG A 44 -2.75 12.39 4.50
CA ARG A 44 -1.43 12.84 4.05
C ARG A 44 -1.30 12.83 2.52
N ALA A 45 -1.71 11.74 1.88
CA ALA A 45 -1.65 11.62 0.43
C ALA A 45 -2.49 12.70 -0.27
N VAL A 46 -3.69 13.00 0.24
CA VAL A 46 -4.54 14.06 -0.31
C VAL A 46 -3.95 15.45 -0.08
N ASN A 47 -3.32 15.68 1.06
CA ASN A 47 -2.66 16.95 1.35
C ASN A 47 -1.43 17.20 0.44
N GLU A 48 -0.67 16.14 0.11
CA GLU A 48 0.54 16.23 -0.70
C GLU A 48 0.27 16.21 -2.22
N GLY A 49 -0.75 15.49 -2.68
CA GLY A 49 -0.99 15.24 -4.11
C GLY A 49 -2.46 15.13 -4.54
N GLY A 50 -3.39 15.62 -3.71
CA GLY A 50 -4.81 15.62 -4.01
C GLY A 50 -5.45 14.23 -4.06
N ILE A 51 -6.66 14.15 -4.60
CA ILE A 51 -7.44 12.90 -4.66
C ILE A 51 -6.75 11.84 -5.53
N GLU A 52 -6.06 12.28 -6.59
CA GLU A 52 -5.29 11.41 -7.49
C GLU A 52 -4.22 10.60 -6.75
N ALA A 53 -3.59 11.17 -5.70
CA ALA A 53 -2.59 10.47 -4.89
C ALA A 53 -3.16 9.26 -4.12
N LEU A 54 -4.49 9.16 -3.95
CA LEU A 54 -5.12 7.99 -3.35
C LEU A 54 -5.02 6.73 -4.23
N LEU A 55 -4.76 6.86 -5.54
CA LEU A 55 -4.45 5.72 -6.40
C LEU A 55 -3.12 5.06 -6.00
N ASP A 56 -2.08 5.87 -5.81
CA ASP A 56 -0.71 5.39 -5.57
C ASP A 56 -0.60 4.66 -4.22
N THR A 57 -1.34 5.12 -3.20
CA THR A 57 -1.38 4.49 -1.87
C THR A 57 -1.93 3.06 -1.84
N ASN A 58 -2.56 2.59 -2.93
CA ASN A 58 -3.03 1.20 -3.04
C ASN A 58 -1.87 0.21 -3.19
N ARG A 59 -0.75 0.64 -3.77
CA ARG A 59 0.41 -0.23 -3.91
C ARG A 59 0.98 -0.49 -2.52
N ARG A 60 0.86 -1.73 -2.02
CA ARG A 60 1.61 -2.18 -0.84
C ARG A 60 3.08 -1.94 -1.14
N LYS A 61 3.67 -0.90 -0.51
CA LYS A 61 5.12 -0.75 -0.55
C LYS A 61 5.71 -2.01 0.08
N PRO A 62 6.72 -2.62 -0.55
CA PRO A 62 7.36 -3.79 0.02
C PRO A 62 7.86 -3.41 1.42
N ASN A 63 7.60 -4.27 2.41
CA ASN A 63 8.08 -4.05 3.77
C ASN A 63 9.62 -3.99 3.71
N LEU A 64 10.24 -2.98 4.35
CA LEU A 64 11.70 -2.82 4.34
C LEU A 64 12.42 -4.10 4.78
N SER A 65 11.88 -4.83 5.77
CA SER A 65 12.47 -6.11 6.18
C SER A 65 12.47 -7.12 5.03
N LYS A 66 11.41 -7.19 4.25
CA LYS A 66 11.32 -8.04 3.05
C LYS A 66 12.28 -7.57 1.96
N VAL A 67 12.47 -6.26 1.78
CA VAL A 67 13.43 -5.69 0.80
C VAL A 67 14.86 -6.04 1.17
N VAL A 68 15.22 -5.85 2.44
CA VAL A 68 16.56 -6.20 2.96
C VAL A 68 16.81 -7.69 2.79
N ILE A 69 15.89 -8.55 3.24
CA ILE A 69 16.01 -10.01 3.09
C ILE A 69 16.15 -10.41 1.60
N ALA A 70 15.33 -9.86 0.71
CA ALA A 70 15.45 -10.14 -0.73
C ALA A 70 16.82 -9.73 -1.27
N THR A 71 17.36 -8.57 -0.87
CA THR A 71 18.68 -8.10 -1.30
C THR A 71 19.80 -9.10 -0.95
N PHE A 72 19.68 -9.80 0.18
CA PHE A 72 20.65 -10.82 0.59
C PHE A 72 20.43 -12.19 -0.07
N ILE A 73 19.17 -12.58 -0.33
CA ILE A 73 18.85 -13.91 -0.85
C ILE A 73 19.01 -14.00 -2.37
N GLN A 74 18.67 -12.93 -3.12
CA GLN A 74 18.76 -12.94 -4.59
C GLN A 74 20.16 -13.26 -5.13
N PRO A 75 21.26 -12.69 -4.57
CA PRO A 75 22.61 -13.05 -4.98
C PRO A 75 22.96 -14.51 -4.68
N ILE A 76 22.43 -15.06 -3.58
CA ILE A 76 22.69 -16.44 -3.16
C ILE A 76 22.01 -17.43 -4.10
N GLU A 77 20.75 -17.19 -4.48
CA GLU A 77 20.06 -18.06 -5.44
C GLU A 77 20.74 -18.06 -6.81
N GLU A 78 21.22 -16.90 -7.28
CA GLU A 78 21.95 -16.81 -8.55
C GLU A 78 23.27 -17.61 -8.52
N ILE A 79 23.99 -17.59 -7.38
CA ILE A 79 25.21 -18.38 -7.18
C ILE A 79 24.90 -19.88 -7.18
N ILE A 80 23.84 -20.32 -6.50
CA ILE A 80 23.44 -21.74 -6.42
C ILE A 80 23.06 -22.26 -7.81
N ILE A 81 22.24 -21.51 -8.56
CA ILE A 81 21.84 -21.87 -9.93
C ILE A 81 23.07 -22.01 -10.83
N ASN A 82 24.01 -21.07 -10.75
CA ASN A 82 25.23 -21.11 -11.56
C ASN A 82 26.19 -22.24 -11.15
N ALA A 83 26.17 -22.66 -9.88
CA ALA A 83 26.94 -23.80 -9.39
C ALA A 83 26.36 -25.14 -9.86
N GLU A 84 25.03 -25.32 -9.83
CA GLU A 84 24.36 -26.53 -10.31
C GLU A 84 24.54 -26.75 -11.83
N VAL A 85 24.52 -25.67 -12.62
CA VAL A 85 24.77 -25.74 -14.07
C VAL A 85 26.21 -26.17 -14.41
N LYS A 86 27.19 -25.88 -13.53
CA LYS A 86 28.58 -26.33 -13.71
C LYS A 86 28.83 -27.76 -13.25
N GLN A 87 27.99 -28.30 -12.37
CA GLN A 87 28.11 -29.67 -11.87
C GLN A 87 27.55 -30.72 -12.86
N THR A 88 26.79 -30.27 -13.86
CA THR A 88 26.08 -31.12 -14.84
C THR A 88 26.71 -31.11 -16.24
N ALA A 89 27.91 -30.54 -16.40
CA ALA A 89 28.68 -30.50 -17.65
C ALA A 89 29.95 -31.36 -17.60
#